data_AF-A0A7S2JBD9-F1
#
_entry.id   AF-A0A7S2JBD9-F1
#
_cell.length_a   1.000
_cell.length_b   1.000
_cell.length_c   1.000
_cell.angle_alpha   90.00
_cell.angle_beta   90.00
_cell.angle_gamma   90.00
#
_symmetry.space_group_name_H-M   'P 1'
#
loop_
_entity.id
_entity.type
_entity.pdbx_description
1 polymer ?
#
loop_
_entity_poly.entity_id
_entity_poly.type
_entity_poly.pdbx_seq_one_letter_code
_entity_poly.pdbx_strand_id
1 'polypeptide(L)'
;ELCLESTAPQASVLRQQSLRHRGRLDVFGPFEAVPSVDVAYLLPDGLGARARLRLPLAVSRIMSPGPQPLDLRAAAELWESPDFAHAEVAFTCSVRQALLGTGAPFTVWRSLELGGAFRCLPGLDE
;
A
#
# COMPACT_ATOMS: atom_id res chain seq x y z
N GLU A 1 12.86 3.68 -6.07
CA GLU A 1 13.70 3.45 -4.88
C GLU A 1 12.94 3.87 -3.63
N LEU A 2 13.01 3.09 -2.55
CA LEU A 2 12.37 3.40 -1.28
C LEU A 2 13.47 3.72 -0.27
N CYS A 3 13.53 4.97 0.20
CA CYS A 3 14.46 5.37 1.25
C CYS A 3 13.71 5.46 2.58
N LEU A 4 14.20 4.76 3.60
CA LEU A 4 13.72 4.83 4.97
C LEU A 4 14.83 5.43 5.83
N GLU A 5 14.69 6.70 6.16
CA GLU A 5 15.57 7.34 7.14
C GLU A 5 15.06 7.04 8.55
N SER A 6 15.83 6.27 9.31
CA SER A 6 15.57 6.03 10.73
C SER A 6 16.86 6.15 11.54
N THR A 7 16.95 7.22 12.32
CA THR A 7 17.99 7.39 13.34
C THR A 7 17.44 6.86 14.67
N ALA A 8 17.78 5.63 15.02
CA ALA A 8 17.50 5.09 16.34
C ALA A 8 18.69 5.37 17.28
N PRO A 9 18.51 6.06 18.42
CA PRO A 9 19.51 6.02 19.47
C PRO A 9 19.61 4.60 20.05
N GLN A 10 20.81 4.16 20.42
CA GLN A 10 21.01 2.95 21.21
C GLN A 10 20.36 3.16 22.59
N ALA A 11 19.13 2.69 22.76
CA ALA A 11 18.38 2.80 24.01
C ALA A 11 17.97 1.41 24.50
N SER A 12 18.28 1.10 25.76
CA SER A 12 17.78 -0.09 26.43
C SER A 12 16.29 0.06 26.71
N VAL A 13 15.48 -0.89 26.23
CA VAL A 13 14.03 -0.90 26.47
C VAL A 13 13.72 -1.86 27.61
N LEU A 14 13.11 -1.37 28.70
CA LEU A 14 12.71 -2.22 29.82
C LEU A 14 11.47 -3.04 29.47
N ARG A 15 11.17 -4.09 30.27
CA ARG A 15 9.92 -4.85 30.12
C ARG A 15 8.72 -3.89 30.20
N GLN A 16 7.75 -4.11 29.31
CA GLN A 16 6.53 -3.30 29.18
C GLN A 16 6.76 -1.84 28.74
N GLN A 17 8.00 -1.43 28.45
CA GLN A 17 8.23 -0.18 27.74
C GLN A 17 8.04 -0.37 26.24
N SER A 18 7.56 0.68 25.60
CA SER A 18 7.44 0.73 24.15
C SER A 18 8.37 1.82 23.62
N LEU A 19 9.10 1.48 22.57
CA LEU A 19 9.91 2.44 21.83
C LEU A 19 9.24 2.67 20.49
N ARG A 20 9.05 3.94 20.13
CA ARG A 20 8.37 4.32 18.90
C ARG A 20 9.37 4.94 17.94
N HIS A 21 9.57 4.28 16.81
CA HIS A 21 10.29 4.85 15.70
C HIS A 21 9.33 5.56 14.76
N ARG A 22 9.70 6.76 14.35
CA ARG A 22 9.04 7.50 13.29
C ARG A 22 10.06 7.76 12.20
N GLY A 23 9.66 7.54 10.96
CA GLY A 23 10.47 7.80 9.78
C GLY A 23 9.61 8.41 8.68
N ARG A 24 10.26 8.78 7.59
CA ARG A 24 9.64 9.20 6.35
C ARG A 24 9.95 8.16 5.28
N LEU A 25 8.95 7.90 4.42
CA LEU A 25 9.09 7.06 3.25
C LEU A 25 8.80 7.92 2.03
N ASP A 26 9.81 8.13 1.20
CA ASP A 26 9.65 8.81 -0.08
C ASP A 26 9.68 7.79 -1.22
N VAL A 27 8.74 7.91 -2.14
CA VAL A 27 8.55 6.99 -3.27
C VAL A 27 8.92 7.74 -4.55
N PHE A 28 10.05 7.34 -5.16
CA PHE A 28 10.58 8.01 -6.35
C PHE A 28 10.17 7.34 -7.67
N GLY A 29 9.41 6.25 -7.62
CA GLY A 29 8.95 5.52 -8.79
C GLY A 29 8.35 4.15 -8.43
N PRO A 30 7.98 3.35 -9.44
CA PRO A 30 7.49 2.00 -9.25
C PRO A 30 8.49 1.14 -8.48
N PHE A 31 7.98 0.18 -7.71
CA PHE A 31 8.78 -0.80 -6.99
C PHE A 31 8.03 -2.12 -6.92
N GLU A 32 8.79 -3.21 -6.94
CA GLU A 32 8.24 -4.57 -6.84
C GLU A 32 8.40 -5.15 -5.42
N ALA A 33 9.40 -4.67 -4.68
CA ALA A 33 9.71 -5.16 -3.35
C ALA A 33 8.81 -4.52 -2.28
N VAL A 34 8.15 -5.35 -1.47
CA VAL A 34 7.39 -4.86 -0.31
C VAL A 34 8.36 -4.27 0.71
N PRO A 35 8.15 -3.03 1.20
CA PRO A 35 9.00 -2.44 2.20
C PRO A 35 9.06 -3.30 3.46
N SER A 36 10.26 -3.46 4.01
CA SER A 36 10.50 -4.26 5.21
C SER A 36 11.40 -3.54 6.20
N VAL A 37 11.22 -3.85 7.48
CA VAL A 37 12.06 -3.35 8.57
C VAL A 37 12.81 -4.52 9.19
N ASP A 38 14.12 -4.36 9.32
CA ASP A 38 14.97 -5.26 10.07
C ASP A 38 15.19 -4.71 11.48
N VAL A 39 14.85 -5.53 12.47
CA VAL A 39 15.02 -5.22 13.89
C VAL A 39 16.09 -6.17 14.43
N ALA A 40 17.16 -5.60 14.97
CA ALA A 40 18.20 -6.34 15.67
C ALA A 40 18.29 -5.83 17.11
N TYR A 41 18.32 -6.75 18.08
CA TYR A 41 18.37 -6.40 19.50
C TYR A 41 19.11 -7.47 20.30
N LEU A 42 19.55 -7.11 21.51
CA LEU A 42 20.13 -8.03 22.48
C LEU A 42 19.09 -8.40 23.53
N LEU A 43 19.03 -9.68 23.87
CA LEU A 43 18.27 -10.19 24.99
C LEU A 43 19.03 -9.97 26.31
N PRO A 44 18.36 -10.09 27.48
CA PRO A 44 19.01 -9.91 28.78
C PRO A 44 20.18 -10.87 29.06
N ASP A 45 20.24 -12.00 28.37
CA ASP A 45 21.33 -12.98 28.43
C ASP A 45 22.50 -12.67 27.48
N GLY A 46 22.43 -11.53 26.78
CA GLY A 46 23.44 -11.11 25.80
C GLY A 46 23.32 -11.80 24.43
N LEU A 47 22.29 -12.64 24.22
CA LEU A 47 22.06 -13.26 22.92
C LEU A 47 21.49 -12.24 21.92
N GLY A 48 22.04 -12.23 20.72
CA GLY A 48 21.54 -11.42 19.61
C GLY A 48 20.32 -12.05 18.95
N ALA A 49 19.27 -11.26 18.80
CA ALA A 49 18.07 -11.61 18.07
C ALA A 49 17.89 -10.70 16.85
N ARG A 50 17.33 -11.26 15.78
CA ARG A 50 16.97 -10.52 14.55
C ARG A 50 15.59 -10.91 14.09
N ALA A 51 14.82 -9.92 13.65
CA ALA A 51 13.51 -10.11 13.04
C ALA A 51 13.38 -9.20 11.83
N ARG A 52 12.81 -9.74 10.74
CA ARG A 52 12.42 -8.97 9.56
C ARG A 52 10.91 -8.90 9.48
N LEU A 53 10.37 -7.69 9.42
CA LEU A 53 8.93 -7.43 9.36
C LEU A 53 8.59 -6.80 8.01
N ARG A 54 7.65 -7.40 7.27
CA ARG A 54 7.07 -6.75 6.08
C ARG A 54 6.08 -5.70 6.52
N LEU A 55 6.22 -4.48 6.02
CA LEU A 55 5.29 -3.39 6.32
C LEU A 55 4.01 -3.58 5.47
N PRO A 56 2.82 -3.54 6.08
CA PRO A 56 1.55 -3.65 5.36
C PRO A 56 1.21 -2.33 4.65
N LEU A 57 2.06 -1.93 3.70
CA LEU A 57 1.88 -0.75 2.87
C LEU A 57 1.28 -1.18 1.53
N ALA A 58 -0.03 -0.95 1.38
CA ALA A 58 -0.69 -1.14 0.09
C ALA A 58 -0.20 -0.08 -0.91
N VAL A 59 0.10 -0.48 -2.15
CA VAL A 59 0.54 0.43 -3.22
C VAL A 59 -0.47 1.57 -3.44
N SER A 60 -1.77 1.32 -3.24
CA SER A 60 -2.79 2.37 -3.32
C SER A 60 -2.61 3.52 -2.32
N ARG A 61 -1.86 3.34 -1.22
CA ARG A 61 -1.60 4.40 -0.22
C ARG A 61 -0.54 5.40 -0.63
N ILE A 62 0.23 5.08 -1.66
CA ILE A 62 1.41 5.85 -2.09
C ILE A 62 1.28 6.31 -3.55
N MET A 63 0.23 5.89 -4.24
CA MET A 63 -0.11 6.43 -5.55
C MET A 63 -0.81 7.77 -5.37
N SER A 64 -0.50 8.70 -6.28
CA SER A 64 -1.23 9.97 -6.35
C SER A 64 -2.47 9.79 -7.20
N PRO A 65 -3.61 10.40 -6.80
CA PRO A 65 -4.79 10.39 -7.63
C PRO A 65 -4.52 11.14 -8.94
N GLY A 66 -5.23 10.76 -10.01
CA GLY A 66 -5.12 11.45 -11.31
C GLY A 66 -5.51 12.94 -11.24
N PRO A 67 -5.16 13.74 -12.26
CA PRO A 67 -5.50 15.16 -12.34
C PRO A 67 -7.02 15.40 -12.30
N GLN A 68 -7.44 16.60 -11.89
CA GLN A 68 -8.83 17.03 -11.86
C GLN A 68 -9.06 18.28 -12.72
N PRO A 69 -10.17 18.35 -13.48
CA PRO A 69 -11.21 17.32 -13.66
C PRO A 69 -10.69 16.09 -14.44
N LEU A 70 -11.38 14.94 -14.30
CA LEU A 70 -11.04 13.74 -15.07
C LEU A 70 -11.45 13.97 -16.54
N ASP A 71 -10.47 14.02 -17.43
CA ASP A 71 -10.72 14.05 -18.87
C ASP A 71 -11.07 12.62 -19.35
N LEU A 72 -12.37 12.37 -19.52
CA LEU A 72 -12.89 11.07 -19.95
C LEU A 72 -12.38 10.66 -21.34
N ARG A 73 -12.12 11.64 -22.22
CA ARG A 73 -11.60 11.36 -23.56
C ARG A 73 -10.15 10.93 -23.48
N ALA A 74 -9.32 11.67 -22.74
CA ALA A 74 -7.93 11.29 -22.53
C ALA A 74 -7.80 9.94 -21.80
N ALA A 75 -8.71 9.66 -20.85
CA ALA A 75 -8.76 8.37 -20.17
C ALA A 75 -9.11 7.22 -21.12
N ALA A 76 -10.09 7.41 -22.00
CA ALA A 76 -10.44 6.41 -23.02
C ALA A 76 -9.31 6.20 -24.04
N GLU A 77 -8.68 7.28 -24.51
CA GLU A 77 -7.53 7.22 -25.42
C GLU A 77 -6.34 6.48 -24.78
N LEU A 78 -6.10 6.67 -23.47
CA LEU A 78 -5.08 5.92 -22.72
C LEU A 78 -5.45 4.44 -22.57
N TRP A 79 -6.73 4.12 -22.33
CA TRP A 79 -7.20 2.74 -22.20
C TRP A 79 -7.00 1.94 -23.50
N GLU A 80 -7.26 2.56 -24.64
CA GLU A 80 -7.06 1.97 -25.97
C GLU A 80 -5.57 2.00 -26.42
N SER A 81 -4.68 2.60 -25.61
CA SER A 81 -3.28 2.72 -25.97
C SER A 81 -2.53 1.39 -25.88
N PRO A 82 -1.51 1.18 -26.73
CA PRO A 82 -0.66 0.00 -26.62
C PRO A 82 0.05 -0.06 -25.25
N ASP A 83 0.39 1.08 -24.65
CA ASP A 83 1.04 1.12 -23.34
C ASP A 83 0.15 0.50 -22.25
N PHE A 84 -1.15 0.77 -22.30
CA PHE A 84 -2.12 0.15 -21.39
C PHE A 84 -2.26 -1.34 -21.66
N ALA A 85 -2.35 -1.76 -22.93
CA ALA A 85 -2.50 -3.17 -23.29
C ALA A 85 -1.34 -4.06 -22.76
N HIS A 86 -0.11 -3.52 -22.70
CA HIS A 86 1.04 -4.24 -22.13
C HIS A 86 1.08 -4.23 -20.59
N ALA A 87 0.31 -3.35 -19.95
CA ALA A 87 0.27 -3.16 -18.50
C ALA A 87 -1.05 -3.65 -17.87
N GLU A 88 -1.99 -4.16 -18.67
CA GLU A 88 -3.27 -4.67 -18.19
C GLU A 88 -3.07 -5.90 -17.29
N VAL A 89 -3.64 -5.84 -16.09
CA VAL A 89 -3.63 -6.94 -15.13
C VAL A 89 -5.06 -7.30 -14.76
N ALA A 90 -5.49 -8.50 -15.17
CA ALA A 90 -6.77 -9.08 -14.78
C ALA A 90 -6.54 -10.30 -13.87
N PHE A 91 -7.31 -10.41 -12.78
CA PHE A 91 -7.30 -11.59 -11.92
C PHE A 91 -8.71 -11.94 -11.48
N THR A 92 -8.99 -13.24 -11.38
CA THR A 92 -10.22 -13.77 -10.82
C THR A 92 -9.90 -14.44 -9.50
N CYS A 93 -10.60 -14.06 -8.42
CA CYS A 93 -10.42 -14.71 -7.12
C CYS A 93 -11.76 -15.05 -6.47
N SER A 94 -11.75 -16.10 -5.66
CA SER A 94 -12.92 -16.47 -4.86
C SER A 94 -13.04 -15.51 -3.68
N VAL A 95 -14.19 -14.87 -3.54
CA VAL A 95 -14.51 -14.05 -2.38
C VAL A 95 -14.92 -14.96 -1.23
N ARG A 96 -14.33 -14.76 -0.04
CA ARG A 96 -14.71 -15.51 1.17
C ARG A 96 -16.17 -15.24 1.49
N GLN A 97 -16.96 -16.29 1.73
CA GLN A 97 -18.40 -16.18 2.01
C GLN A 97 -18.72 -15.22 3.18
N ALA A 98 -17.85 -15.15 4.20
CA ALA A 98 -17.99 -14.20 5.30
C ALA A 98 -17.97 -12.72 4.87
N LEU A 99 -17.37 -12.41 3.72
CA LEU A 99 -17.34 -11.07 3.10
C LEU A 99 -18.50 -10.85 2.11
N LEU A 100 -19.40 -11.80 1.96
CA LEU A 100 -20.62 -11.67 1.14
C LEU A 100 -21.86 -11.45 2.01
N GLY A 101 -21.69 -11.34 3.33
CA GLY A 101 -22.76 -11.01 4.27
C GLY A 101 -23.26 -9.57 4.12
N THR A 102 -24.45 -9.30 4.66
CA THR A 102 -25.10 -7.99 4.67
C THR A 102 -24.20 -6.92 5.32
N GLY A 103 -23.59 -6.06 4.52
CA GLY A 103 -22.75 -4.93 4.99
C GLY A 103 -21.30 -4.94 4.50
N ALA A 104 -20.80 -6.06 3.99
CA ALA A 104 -19.50 -6.15 3.33
C ALA A 104 -19.37 -5.47 1.93
N PRO A 105 -20.44 -5.05 1.22
CA PRO A 105 -20.29 -4.48 -0.12
C PRO A 105 -19.47 -3.20 -0.18
N PHE A 106 -19.61 -2.28 0.77
CA PHE A 106 -19.15 -0.92 0.51
C PHE A 106 -17.63 -0.80 0.31
N THR A 107 -16.81 -1.44 1.15
CA THR A 107 -15.35 -1.33 1.02
C THR A 107 -14.80 -2.14 -0.15
N VAL A 108 -15.39 -3.31 -0.42
CA VAL A 108 -15.00 -4.16 -1.55
C VAL A 108 -15.44 -3.52 -2.87
N TRP A 109 -16.65 -2.95 -2.94
CA TRP A 109 -17.20 -2.29 -4.13
C TRP A 109 -16.46 -0.99 -4.39
N ARG A 110 -16.19 -0.19 -3.35
CA ARG A 110 -15.32 0.98 -3.49
C ARG A 110 -13.91 0.63 -3.96
N SER A 111 -13.40 -0.56 -3.60
CA SER A 111 -12.11 -1.05 -4.11
C SER A 111 -12.18 -1.55 -5.57
N LEU A 112 -13.37 -1.94 -6.04
CA LEU A 112 -13.67 -2.26 -7.44
C LEU A 112 -13.99 -1.00 -8.28
N GLU A 113 -14.48 0.07 -7.66
CA GLU A 113 -14.84 1.35 -8.28
C GLU A 113 -13.64 2.29 -8.50
N LEU A 114 -12.50 2.00 -7.87
CA LEU A 114 -11.25 2.71 -8.12
C LEU A 114 -10.69 2.24 -9.47
N GLY A 115 -11.12 2.90 -10.56
CA GLY A 115 -10.41 2.82 -11.84
C GLY A 115 -8.98 3.34 -11.71
N GLY A 116 -8.18 3.27 -12.78
CA GLY A 116 -6.76 3.68 -12.78
C GLY A 116 -6.47 5.12 -12.28
N ALA A 117 -7.49 5.97 -12.16
CA ALA A 117 -7.41 7.31 -11.59
C ALA A 117 -7.46 7.36 -10.04
N PHE A 118 -7.66 6.23 -9.36
CA PHE A 118 -7.85 6.11 -7.90
C PHE A 118 -8.96 7.02 -7.35
N ARG A 119 -10.04 7.17 -8.13
CA ARG A 119 -11.23 7.94 -7.77
C ARG A 119 -12.47 7.16 -8.19
N CYS A 120 -13.57 7.33 -7.45
CA CYS A 120 -14.89 6.88 -7.90
C CYS A 120 -15.23 7.62 -9.20
N LEU A 121 -15.77 6.91 -10.18
CA LEU A 121 -16.26 7.54 -11.40
C LEU A 121 -17.50 8.40 -11.07
N PRO A 122 -17.63 9.60 -11.66
CA PRO A 122 -18.80 10.44 -11.45
C PRO A 122 -20.10 9.68 -11.77
N GLY A 123 -21.07 9.69 -10.86
CA GLY A 123 -22.37 9.02 -11.03
C GLY A 123 -22.44 7.59 -10.46
N LEU A 124 -21.37 7.12 -9.81
CA LEU A 124 -21.37 5.92 -8.96
C LEU A 124 -21.34 6.28 -7.46
N ASP A 125 -21.14 7.55 -7.16
CA ASP A 125 -21.12 8.16 -5.83
C ASP A 125 -22.48 8.72 -5.37
N GLU A 126 -23.55 8.51 -6.16
CA GLU A 126 -24.96 8.83 -5.83
C GLU A 126 -25.77 7.61 -5.36
#